data_AF-A0AAJ6PBH5-F1
#
_entry.id   AF-A0AAJ6PBH5-F1
#
_cell.length_a   1.000
_cell.length_b   1.000
_cell.length_c   1.000
_cell.angle_alpha   90.00
_cell.angle_beta   90.00
_cell.angle_gamma   90.00
#
_symmetry.space_group_name_H-M   'P 1'
#
loop_
_entity.id
_entity.type
_entity.pdbx_description
1 polymer ?
#
loop_
_entity_poly.entity_id
_entity_poly.type
_entity_poly.pdbx_seq_one_letter_code
_entity_poly.pdbx_strand_id
1 'polypeptide(L)'
;MKLDLYSKQMRAIKIIVEKHNDGYVAYPLSIKGVVVGEGSTYEEALADVKSAIRCHIEIFGEEVLEEESQVLEAYIAEALITI
;
A
#
# COMPACT_ATOMS: atom_id res chain seq x y z
N MET A 1 -20.09 -14.71 -23.26
CA MET A 1 -19.41 -15.64 -22.33
C MET A 1 -17.92 -15.79 -22.66
N LYS A 2 -17.17 -14.67 -22.75
CA LYS A 2 -15.70 -14.64 -22.91
C LYS A 2 -15.07 -13.23 -22.76
N LEU A 3 -15.81 -12.24 -22.28
CA LEU A 3 -15.32 -10.86 -22.12
C LEU A 3 -14.99 -10.51 -20.65
N ASP A 4 -15.42 -11.35 -19.70
CA ASP A 4 -15.24 -11.09 -18.26
C ASP A 4 -13.97 -11.75 -17.68
N LEU A 5 -13.16 -12.44 -18.51
CA LEU A 5 -12.05 -13.28 -18.04
C LEU A 5 -10.67 -12.60 -18.02
N TYR A 6 -10.54 -11.31 -18.38
CA TYR A 6 -9.22 -10.67 -18.51
C TYR A 6 -9.15 -9.17 -18.14
N SER A 7 -10.12 -8.63 -17.39
CA SER A 7 -9.88 -7.38 -16.68
C SER A 7 -9.04 -7.69 -15.45
N LYS A 8 -7.72 -7.73 -15.58
CA LYS A 8 -6.84 -7.57 -14.41
C LYS A 8 -7.23 -6.22 -13.80
N GLN A 9 -8.03 -6.24 -12.75
CA GLN A 9 -8.70 -5.04 -12.27
C GLN A 9 -7.64 -4.12 -11.68
N MET A 10 -7.28 -3.09 -12.44
CA MET A 10 -6.34 -2.07 -12.03
C MET A 10 -6.99 -1.26 -10.90
N ARG A 11 -6.68 -1.58 -9.65
CA ARG A 11 -7.09 -0.78 -8.50
C ARG A 11 -5.96 0.17 -8.11
N ALA A 12 -6.31 1.44 -7.98
CA ALA A 12 -5.41 2.44 -7.40
C ALA A 12 -5.43 2.30 -5.87
N ILE A 13 -4.28 1.91 -5.30
CA ILE A 13 -4.07 1.84 -3.85
C ILE A 13 -3.20 3.02 -3.45
N LYS A 14 -3.60 3.71 -2.38
CA LYS A 14 -2.81 4.82 -1.84
C LYS A 14 -1.69 4.26 -0.99
N ILE A 15 -0.49 4.79 -1.18
CA ILE A 15 0.73 4.34 -0.51
C ILE A 15 1.40 5.57 0.07
N ILE A 16 1.76 5.50 1.35
CA ILE A 16 2.66 6.48 1.98
C ILE A 16 4.08 5.99 1.75
N VAL A 17 4.98 6.89 1.37
CA VAL A 17 6.42 6.62 1.29
C VAL A 17 7.14 7.65 2.16
N GLU A 18 7.87 7.17 3.14
CA GLU A 18 8.63 7.96 4.09
C GLU A 18 10.11 7.91 3.73
N LYS A 19 10.77 9.07 3.74
CA LYS A 19 12.23 9.15 3.66
C LYS A 19 12.82 9.07 5.06
N HIS A 20 13.75 8.13 5.25
CA HIS A 20 14.57 8.00 6.44
C HIS A 20 16.06 8.21 6.09
N ASN A 21 16.90 8.40 7.12
CA ASN A 21 18.34 8.63 6.93
C ASN A 21 19.05 7.44 6.24
N ASP A 22 18.54 6.24 6.46
CA ASP A 22 19.07 4.96 6.01
C ASP A 22 18.33 4.38 4.80
N GLY A 23 17.22 5.00 4.36
CA GLY A 23 16.47 4.48 3.23
C GLY A 23 15.09 5.11 3.06
N TYR A 24 14.17 4.32 2.54
CA TYR A 24 12.77 4.64 2.36
C TYR A 24 11.92 3.49 2.85
N VAL A 25 10.78 3.81 3.46
CA VAL A 25 9.78 2.85 3.92
C VAL A 25 8.45 3.21 3.26
N ALA A 26 7.73 2.21 2.74
CA ALA A 26 6.46 2.40 2.06
C ALA A 26 5.39 1.46 2.60
N TYR A 27 4.16 1.95 2.76
CA TYR A 27 3.04 1.14 3.25
C TYR A 27 1.70 1.62 2.66
N PRO A 28 0.75 0.69 2.41
CA PRO A 28 -0.53 1.01 1.83
C PRO A 28 -1.52 1.54 2.87
N LEU A 29 -2.37 2.46 2.44
CA LEU A 29 -3.56 2.88 3.15
C LEU A 29 -4.74 2.05 2.62
N SER A 30 -5.55 1.48 3.52
CA SER A 30 -6.73 0.63 3.19
C SER A 30 -6.42 -0.81 2.75
N ILE A 31 -5.42 -1.47 3.36
CA ILE A 31 -5.26 -2.94 3.26
C ILE A 31 -5.30 -3.54 4.66
N LYS A 32 -6.05 -4.63 4.83
CA LYS A 32 -6.06 -5.38 6.09
C LYS A 32 -4.73 -6.07 6.32
N GLY A 33 -4.21 -5.95 7.54
CA GLY A 33 -2.95 -6.57 7.93
C GLY A 33 -1.76 -5.64 7.75
N VAL A 34 -0.56 -6.18 7.94
CA VAL A 34 0.69 -5.41 7.89
C VAL A 34 1.38 -5.68 6.57
N VAL A 35 1.41 -4.66 5.71
CA VAL A 35 2.15 -4.68 4.45
C VAL A 35 3.10 -3.49 4.45
N VAL A 36 4.39 -3.76 4.36
CA VAL A 36 5.46 -2.76 4.35
C VAL A 36 6.44 -3.16 3.25
N GLY A 37 7.00 -2.17 2.57
CA GLY A 37 8.15 -2.35 1.70
C GLY A 37 9.25 -1.34 2.01
N GLU A 38 10.49 -1.71 1.73
CA GLU A 38 11.68 -0.91 2.06
C GLU A 38 12.61 -0.80 0.86
N GLY A 39 13.47 0.21 0.85
CA GLY A 39 14.44 0.40 -0.21
C GLY A 39 15.46 1.48 0.08
N SER A 40 16.57 1.46 -0.64
CA SER A 40 17.57 2.54 -0.58
C SER A 40 17.08 3.79 -1.32
N THR A 41 16.19 3.60 -2.29
CA THR A 41 15.56 4.64 -3.11
C THR A 41 14.03 4.65 -2.97
N TYR A 42 13.41 5.77 -3.37
CA TYR A 42 11.95 5.89 -3.42
C TYR A 42 11.32 4.82 -4.33
N GLU A 43 11.92 4.59 -5.49
CA GLU A 43 11.46 3.64 -6.50
C GLU A 43 11.56 2.20 -6.00
N GLU A 44 12.63 1.86 -5.27
CA GLU A 44 12.82 0.54 -4.66
C GLU A 44 11.75 0.26 -3.61
N ALA A 45 11.55 1.15 -2.64
CA ALA A 45 10.53 0.96 -1.60
C ALA A 45 9.12 0.87 -2.20
N LEU A 46 8.83 1.68 -3.23
CA LEU A 46 7.55 1.64 -3.93
C LEU A 46 7.36 0.33 -4.74
N ALA A 47 8.43 -0.19 -5.34
CA ALA A 47 8.37 -1.48 -6.04
C ALA A 47 8.18 -2.64 -5.06
N ASP A 48 8.86 -2.57 -3.91
CA ASP A 48 8.83 -3.59 -2.87
C ASP A 48 7.43 -3.70 -2.25
N VAL A 49 6.85 -2.57 -1.81
CA VAL A 49 5.49 -2.57 -1.25
C VAL A 49 4.46 -3.03 -2.27
N LYS A 50 4.61 -2.69 -3.57
CA LYS A 50 3.73 -3.23 -4.63
C LYS A 50 3.83 -4.74 -4.74
N SER A 51 5.02 -5.31 -4.53
CA SER A 51 5.23 -6.76 -4.52
C SER A 51 4.59 -7.40 -3.29
N ALA A 52 4.80 -6.80 -2.12
CA ALA A 52 4.20 -7.25 -0.87
C ALA A 52 2.66 -7.24 -0.93
N ILE A 53 2.04 -6.20 -1.50
CA ILE A 53 0.59 -6.14 -1.73
C ILE A 53 0.10 -7.30 -2.61
N ARG A 54 0.79 -7.59 -3.71
CA ARG A 54 0.42 -8.72 -4.59
C ARG A 54 0.51 -10.04 -3.87
N CYS A 55 1.62 -10.27 -3.14
CA CYS A 55 1.81 -11.48 -2.36
C CYS A 55 0.72 -11.64 -1.28
N HIS A 56 0.37 -10.54 -0.62
CA HIS A 56 -0.70 -10.51 0.39
C HIS A 56 -2.05 -10.92 -0.21
N ILE A 57 -2.41 -10.39 -1.38
CA ILE A 57 -3.63 -10.79 -2.11
C ILE A 57 -3.56 -12.25 -2.57
N GLU A 58 -2.40 -12.72 -3.04
CA GLU A 58 -2.22 -14.12 -3.49
C GLU A 58 -2.40 -15.12 -2.33
N ILE A 59 -2.00 -14.75 -1.11
CA ILE A 59 -2.10 -15.63 0.07
C ILE A 59 -3.48 -15.56 0.71
N PHE A 60 -4.03 -14.35 0.86
CA PHE A 60 -5.22 -14.10 1.67
C PHE A 60 -6.47 -13.76 0.85
N GLY A 61 -6.38 -13.80 -0.48
CA GLY A 61 -7.50 -13.49 -1.37
C GLY A 61 -7.76 -11.98 -1.54
N GLU A 62 -8.71 -11.64 -2.41
CA GLU A 62 -9.06 -10.23 -2.68
C GLU A 62 -9.83 -9.57 -1.52
N GLU A 63 -10.34 -10.35 -0.57
CA GLU A 63 -11.03 -9.86 0.64
C GLU A 63 -10.14 -8.97 1.53
N VAL A 64 -8.81 -9.03 1.40
CA VAL A 64 -7.90 -8.11 2.11
C VAL A 64 -7.96 -6.68 1.59
N LEU A 65 -8.49 -6.52 0.38
CA LEU A 65 -8.78 -5.23 -0.24
C LEU A 65 -10.21 -4.76 0.07
N GLU A 66 -11.03 -5.62 0.68
CA GLU A 66 -12.40 -5.34 1.08
C GLU A 66 -12.46 -5.12 2.60
N GLU A 67 -12.38 -3.86 3.06
CA GLU A 67 -13.22 -3.41 4.17
C GLU A 67 -13.40 -1.87 4.20
N GLU A 68 -14.68 -1.52 4.02
CA GLU A 68 -15.50 -0.35 4.38
C GLU A 68 -15.10 1.08 4.00
N SER A 69 -13.83 1.41 3.80
CA SER A 69 -13.47 2.80 3.49
C SER A 69 -12.22 2.86 2.61
N GLN A 70 -12.44 2.95 1.30
CA GLN A 70 -11.41 3.45 0.40
C GLN A 70 -10.92 4.79 0.96
N VAL A 71 -9.64 4.87 1.38
CA VAL A 71 -9.08 6.12 1.88
C VAL A 71 -9.17 7.17 0.77
N LEU A 72 -10.05 8.16 0.94
CA LEU A 72 -10.32 9.21 -0.05
C LEU A 72 -9.27 10.32 -0.01
N GLU A 73 -8.58 10.48 1.11
CA GLU A 73 -7.49 11.43 1.29
C GLU A 73 -6.68 11.08 2.54
N ALA A 74 -5.41 11.49 2.57
CA ALA A 74 -4.55 11.38 3.74
C ALA A 74 -3.79 12.69 3.90
N TYR A 75 -3.70 13.18 5.14
CA TYR A 75 -3.04 14.43 5.48
C TYR A 75 -1.85 14.14 6.39
N ILE A 76 -0.73 14.81 6.13
CA ILE A 76 0.44 14.82 7.01
C ILE A 76 0.37 16.11 7.84
N ALA A 77 0.42 15.99 9.16
CA ALA A 77 0.36 17.12 10.07
C ALA A 77 1.40 16.98 11.17
N GLU A 78 2.07 18.08 11.49
CA GLU A 78 2.92 18.20 12.67
C GLU A 78 2.05 18.63 13.87
N ALA A 79 2.26 18.00 15.02
CA ALA A 79 1.57 18.35 16.25
C ALA A 79 2.57 18.50 17.40
N LEU A 80 2.41 19.56 18.19
CA LEU A 80 3.19 19.74 19.42
C LEU A 80 2.59 18.83 20.51
N ILE A 81 3.40 17.91 21.02
CA ILE A 81 3.07 17.08 22.19
C ILE A 81 3.90 17.55 23.40
N THR A 82 3.28 17.57 24.58
CA THR A 82 4.03 17.75 25.84
C THR A 82 4.46 16.38 26.32
N ILE A 83 5.75 16.22 26.63
CA ILE A 83 6.37 14.97 27.08
C ILE A 83 6.72 15.10 28.56
#